data_AF-A0A7S0QQJ8-F1
#
_entry.id   AF-A0A7S0QQJ8-F1
#
_cell.length_a   1.000
_cell.length_b   1.000
_cell.length_c   1.000
_cell.angle_alpha   90.00
_cell.angle_beta   90.00
_cell.angle_gamma   90.00
#
_symmetry.space_group_name_H-M   'P 1'
#
loop_
_entity.id
_entity.type
_entity.pdbx_description
1 polymer ?
#
loop_
_entity_poly.entity_id
_entity_poly.type
_entity_poly.pdbx_seq_one_letter_code
_entity_poly.pdbx_strand_id
1 'polypeptide(L)'
;AGYGEPGEYAAAGLASPLVAPVWDEAVTPAEGAVLRIRVGYSSSYLVRAVDGDVTDSVAVEVAEDPGLPPRAHVGPPEVSGVSGGLHNAATRRFEMTPDVSQVGLVYLACFLARNTDAEPLGPIATTLRCVTVRVMAPELAWVPSIAAGDGLTPPENTAYSVYPGCLLEIPLAANAVWYNVVFDYTAFEILLNGSEALLPTLPGAKLGVVLPGSTAADAAGRAVSTNFTHRAVLRYQAGRVMSGRRHRLCARAADEFGMLLVTQCFQLQTGGCKACLRQGQTLAALAAEYGTSWLQLWVTNPRMGNPNRLRQGNVAATVNGSAASSIIGGAGGQILNLGVHYVAAGGESVASLAERFFTSAAAILAGNPSLVISAGGATAAAAAALVRGQEICVVPPVCAVSCSGGGRCTRSTSAINPGYVA
;
A
#
# COMPACT_ATOMS: atom_id res chain seq x y z
N ALA A 1 -86.55 -1.98 55.98
CA ALA A 1 -85.17 -2.42 55.70
C ALA A 1 -85.02 -2.49 54.19
N GLY A 2 -84.55 -1.41 53.57
CA GLY A 2 -84.26 -1.35 52.13
C GLY A 2 -82.75 -1.24 51.95
N TYR A 3 -82.14 -2.22 51.30
CA TYR A 3 -80.78 -2.12 50.80
C TYR A 3 -80.84 -1.27 49.53
N GLY A 4 -80.27 -0.07 49.58
CA GLY A 4 -80.05 0.76 48.39
C GLY A 4 -78.99 0.11 47.49
N GLU A 5 -79.08 0.39 46.19
CA GLU A 5 -78.12 -0.06 45.20
C GLU A 5 -76.68 0.34 45.56
N PRO A 6 -75.67 -0.50 45.26
CA PRO A 6 -74.28 -0.15 45.47
C PRO A 6 -73.97 1.12 44.67
N GLY A 7 -73.66 2.21 45.38
CA GLY A 7 -73.23 3.44 44.74
C GLY A 7 -72.01 3.14 43.87
N GLU A 8 -72.15 3.38 42.57
CA GLU A 8 -71.01 3.52 41.67
C GLU A 8 -70.20 4.71 42.18
N TYR A 9 -69.14 4.42 42.94
CA TYR A 9 -68.08 5.37 43.15
C TYR A 9 -67.43 5.55 41.78
N ALA A 10 -67.83 6.58 41.05
CA ALA A 10 -66.99 7.17 40.04
C ALA A 10 -65.69 7.50 40.76
N ALA A 11 -64.68 6.65 40.57
CA ALA A 11 -63.34 6.96 40.99
C ALA A 11 -63.02 8.26 40.29
N ALA A 12 -63.05 9.37 41.04
CA ALA A 12 -62.46 10.62 40.59
C ALA A 12 -61.00 10.27 40.36
N GLY A 13 -60.67 9.94 39.10
CA GLY A 13 -59.33 9.61 38.68
C GLY A 13 -58.48 10.80 39.08
N LEU A 14 -57.72 10.64 40.15
CA LEU A 14 -56.69 11.57 40.50
C LEU A 14 -55.77 11.58 39.29
N ALA A 15 -55.81 12.67 38.52
CA ALA A 15 -54.91 12.86 37.41
C ALA A 15 -53.50 12.62 37.95
N SER A 16 -52.84 11.55 37.46
CA SER A 16 -51.44 11.32 37.77
C SER A 16 -50.68 12.61 37.45
N PRO A 17 -49.76 13.05 38.32
CA PRO A 17 -48.94 14.20 38.01
C PRO A 17 -48.23 13.93 36.68
N LEU A 18 -48.33 14.87 35.74
CA LEU A 18 -47.60 14.81 34.47
C LEU A 18 -46.10 14.85 34.76
N VAL A 19 -45.48 13.68 34.79
CA VAL A 19 -44.04 13.50 34.88
C VAL A 19 -43.52 13.34 33.46
N ALA A 20 -42.48 14.09 33.11
CA ALA A 20 -41.86 13.93 31.80
C ALA A 20 -41.07 12.61 31.73
N PRO A 21 -41.09 11.89 30.61
CA PRO A 21 -40.24 10.73 30.42
C PRO A 21 -38.76 11.08 30.64
N VAL A 22 -38.03 10.16 31.26
CA VAL A 22 -36.60 10.28 31.54
C VAL A 22 -35.83 9.37 30.60
N TRP A 23 -34.68 9.80 30.10
CA TRP A 23 -33.85 8.93 29.28
C TRP A 23 -33.12 7.90 30.13
N ASP A 24 -33.07 6.66 29.66
CA ASP A 24 -32.24 5.60 30.25
C ASP A 24 -30.77 5.88 29.93
N GLU A 25 -30.04 6.47 30.88
CA GLU A 25 -28.62 6.84 30.75
C GLU A 25 -27.68 5.63 30.59
N ALA A 26 -28.15 4.40 30.85
CA ALA A 26 -27.36 3.19 30.62
C ALA A 26 -27.41 2.73 29.15
N VAL A 27 -28.41 3.18 28.39
CA VAL A 27 -28.66 2.76 26.99
C VAL A 27 -28.46 3.94 26.03
N THR A 28 -29.03 5.10 26.37
CA THR A 28 -29.01 6.30 25.55
C THR A 28 -27.70 7.05 25.75
N PRO A 29 -27.03 7.50 24.67
CA PRO A 29 -25.87 8.37 24.82
C PRO A 29 -26.19 9.64 25.61
N ALA A 30 -25.24 10.07 26.44
CA ALA A 30 -25.38 11.27 27.27
C ALA A 30 -25.65 12.53 26.43
N GLU A 31 -26.26 13.55 27.05
CA GLU A 31 -26.49 14.84 26.40
C GLU A 31 -25.17 15.47 25.93
N GLY A 32 -25.12 15.90 24.67
CA GLY A 32 -23.91 16.45 24.07
C GLY A 32 -22.82 15.41 23.76
N ALA A 33 -23.10 14.10 23.89
CA ALA A 33 -22.16 13.06 23.50
C ALA A 33 -21.75 13.20 22.03
N VAL A 34 -20.47 12.98 21.74
CA VAL A 34 -19.92 13.02 20.37
C VAL A 34 -19.76 11.61 19.83
N LEU A 35 -20.69 11.22 18.97
CA LEU A 35 -20.65 9.96 18.22
C LEU A 35 -19.70 10.11 17.02
N ARG A 36 -18.64 9.31 16.98
CA ARG A 36 -17.66 9.31 15.88
C ARG A 36 -17.99 8.17 14.92
N ILE A 37 -18.34 8.50 13.69
CA ILE A 37 -18.77 7.55 12.66
C ILE A 37 -17.81 7.62 11.47
N ARG A 38 -17.62 6.49 10.78
CA ARG A 38 -16.75 6.36 9.60
C ARG A 38 -17.56 6.27 8.31
N VAL A 39 -17.03 6.83 7.24
CA VAL A 39 -17.62 6.70 5.90
C VAL A 39 -17.70 5.24 5.48
N GLY A 40 -18.82 4.84 4.89
CA GLY A 40 -19.04 3.49 4.38
C GLY A 40 -19.29 2.41 5.43
N TYR A 41 -19.17 2.73 6.73
CA TYR A 41 -19.48 1.81 7.82
C TYR A 41 -20.80 2.19 8.48
N SER A 42 -21.72 1.23 8.57
CA SER A 42 -22.95 1.42 9.36
C SER A 42 -22.61 1.49 10.85
N SER A 43 -23.08 2.53 11.51
CA SER A 43 -23.03 2.65 12.97
C SER A 43 -24.46 2.72 13.50
N SER A 44 -24.71 1.97 14.58
CA SER A 44 -26.02 1.94 15.23
C SER A 44 -25.91 2.16 16.73
N TYR A 45 -26.88 2.87 17.30
CA TYR A 45 -27.00 3.14 18.73
C TYR A 45 -28.46 3.03 19.15
N LEU A 46 -28.69 2.60 20.38
CA LEU A 46 -30.03 2.58 20.95
C LEU A 46 -30.31 3.92 21.65
N VAL A 47 -31.54 4.39 21.51
CA VAL A 47 -32.09 5.50 22.28
C VAL A 47 -33.31 4.97 23.03
N ARG A 48 -33.33 5.15 24.35
CA ARG A 48 -34.34 4.57 25.23
C ARG A 48 -34.81 5.60 26.26
N ALA A 49 -36.12 5.80 26.30
CA ALA A 49 -36.79 6.58 27.33
C ALA A 49 -37.65 5.68 28.20
N VAL A 50 -37.78 6.04 29.47
CA VAL A 50 -38.57 5.37 30.49
C VAL A 50 -39.48 6.37 31.20
N ASP A 51 -40.70 5.95 31.51
CA ASP A 51 -41.64 6.69 32.33
C ASP A 51 -41.98 5.89 33.59
N GLY A 52 -42.02 6.63 34.70
CA GLY A 52 -42.39 6.15 36.02
C GLY A 52 -43.87 5.80 36.10
N ASP A 53 -44.70 6.49 35.34
CA ASP A 53 -46.12 6.20 35.25
C ASP A 53 -46.34 4.99 34.33
N VAL A 54 -47.13 4.03 34.81
CA VAL A 54 -47.50 2.82 34.06
C VAL A 54 -48.84 2.98 33.35
N THR A 55 -49.57 4.05 33.64
CA THR A 55 -50.91 4.33 33.09
C THR A 55 -50.85 4.98 31.71
N ASP A 56 -49.68 5.47 31.32
CA ASP A 56 -49.45 6.18 30.07
C ASP A 56 -48.71 5.33 29.02
N SER A 57 -48.16 5.98 28.00
CA SER A 57 -47.22 5.32 27.08
C SER A 57 -46.11 6.26 26.71
N VAL A 58 -44.92 5.73 26.45
CA VAL A 58 -43.76 6.51 26.02
C VAL A 58 -43.55 6.31 24.54
N ALA A 59 -43.22 7.39 23.83
CA ALA A 59 -42.71 7.33 22.47
C ALA A 59 -41.37 8.07 22.37
N VAL A 60 -40.48 7.53 21.53
CA VAL A 60 -39.22 8.18 21.15
C VAL A 60 -39.30 8.59 19.69
N GLU A 61 -39.08 9.87 19.43
CA GLU A 61 -39.16 10.46 18.11
C GLU A 61 -37.94 11.30 17.78
N VAL A 62 -37.80 11.64 16.50
CA VAL A 62 -36.77 12.54 16.02
C VAL A 62 -37.34 13.96 16.10
N ALA A 63 -36.58 14.89 16.67
CA ALA A 63 -36.93 16.30 16.62
C ALA A 63 -36.87 16.83 15.17
N GLU A 64 -37.88 17.59 14.74
CA GLU A 64 -37.96 18.10 13.36
C GLU A 64 -36.83 19.08 13.02
N ASP A 65 -36.38 19.87 14.01
CA ASP A 65 -35.26 20.79 13.92
C ASP A 65 -34.18 20.34 14.92
N PRO A 66 -32.98 19.93 14.49
CA PRO A 66 -32.41 20.03 13.13
C PRO A 66 -32.80 18.90 12.16
N GLY A 67 -33.56 17.90 12.61
CA GLY A 67 -33.83 16.68 11.84
C GLY A 67 -32.70 15.64 11.96
N LEU A 68 -32.77 14.59 11.13
CA LEU A 68 -31.71 13.58 11.06
C LEU A 68 -30.61 14.00 10.08
N PRO A 69 -29.34 13.61 10.34
CA PRO A 69 -28.28 13.68 9.35
C PRO A 69 -28.68 12.96 8.04
N PRO A 70 -28.19 13.38 6.87
CA PRO A 70 -28.41 12.64 5.63
C PRO A 70 -27.94 11.19 5.76
N ARG A 71 -28.71 10.23 5.25
CA ARG A 71 -28.51 8.76 5.38
C ARG A 71 -28.58 8.21 6.80
N ALA A 72 -28.97 9.02 7.78
CA ALA A 72 -29.40 8.50 9.07
C ALA A 72 -30.89 8.14 9.02
N HIS A 73 -31.26 7.11 9.75
CA HIS A 73 -32.64 6.73 9.96
C HIS A 73 -32.81 6.21 11.38
N VAL A 74 -34.03 6.30 11.89
CA VAL A 74 -34.39 5.68 13.17
C VAL A 74 -35.36 4.56 12.87
N GLY A 75 -34.97 3.33 13.21
CA GLY A 75 -35.77 2.14 13.03
C GLY A 75 -37.12 2.23 13.78
N PRO A 76 -38.03 1.27 13.53
CA PRO A 76 -39.27 1.17 14.32
C PRO A 76 -38.96 0.96 15.81
N PRO A 77 -39.93 1.19 16.71
CA PRO A 77 -39.79 0.84 18.12
C PRO A 77 -39.41 -0.63 18.29
N GLU A 78 -38.28 -0.92 18.94
CA GLU A 78 -37.82 -2.30 19.21
C GLU A 78 -38.54 -2.90 20.42
N VAL A 79 -38.84 -2.06 21.41
CA VAL A 79 -39.61 -2.41 22.61
C VAL A 79 -40.45 -1.20 22.98
N SER A 80 -41.78 -1.36 22.89
CA SER A 80 -42.77 -0.44 23.47
C SER A 80 -43.61 -1.24 24.46
N GLY A 81 -43.45 -1.01 25.75
CA GLY A 81 -44.24 -1.71 26.76
C GLY A 81 -43.63 -1.67 28.16
N VAL A 82 -44.36 -2.28 29.08
CA VAL A 82 -44.02 -2.24 30.51
C VAL A 82 -42.74 -3.06 30.77
N SER A 83 -41.66 -2.39 31.15
CA SER A 83 -40.36 -2.99 31.48
C SER A 83 -40.46 -3.74 32.80
N GLY A 84 -40.94 -4.98 32.76
CA GLY A 84 -41.09 -5.82 33.96
C GLY A 84 -42.21 -5.37 34.91
N GLY A 85 -43.20 -4.63 34.42
CA GLY A 85 -44.38 -4.22 35.21
C GLY A 85 -44.27 -2.88 35.95
N LEU A 86 -43.09 -2.25 35.99
CA LEU A 86 -42.85 -1.07 36.84
C LEU A 86 -42.80 0.26 36.10
N HIS A 87 -42.46 0.26 34.81
CA HIS A 87 -42.23 1.47 34.00
C HIS A 87 -42.62 1.23 32.56
N ASN A 88 -43.18 2.23 31.89
CA ASN A 88 -43.30 2.22 30.44
C ASN A 88 -41.96 2.58 29.80
N ALA A 89 -41.55 1.84 28.77
CA ALA A 89 -40.31 2.13 28.06
C ALA A 89 -40.52 2.12 26.54
N ALA A 90 -39.81 3.02 25.87
CA ALA A 90 -39.72 3.06 24.42
C ALA A 90 -38.26 3.07 23.99
N THR A 91 -37.90 2.10 23.16
CA THR A 91 -36.55 1.97 22.59
C THR A 91 -36.59 2.07 21.08
N ARG A 92 -35.70 2.85 20.49
CA ARG A 92 -35.48 2.88 19.04
C ARG A 92 -34.00 2.77 18.71
N ARG A 93 -33.71 2.29 17.51
CA ARG A 93 -32.35 2.21 16.97
C ARG A 93 -32.11 3.34 16.00
N PHE A 94 -31.15 4.20 16.31
CA PHE A 94 -30.58 5.13 15.35
C PHE A 94 -29.49 4.42 14.55
N GLU A 95 -29.57 4.50 13.22
CA GLU A 95 -28.56 3.95 12.31
C GLU A 95 -28.13 5.01 11.29
N MET A 96 -26.83 5.05 10.99
CA MET A 96 -26.29 5.95 9.97
C MET A 96 -25.15 5.28 9.22
N THR A 97 -25.14 5.42 7.90
CA THR A 97 -24.00 5.05 7.04
C THR A 97 -23.61 6.27 6.19
N PRO A 98 -22.63 7.07 6.64
CA PRO A 98 -22.22 8.26 5.91
C PRO A 98 -21.51 7.91 4.61
N ASP A 99 -21.63 8.79 3.61
CA ASP A 99 -20.86 8.72 2.37
C ASP A 99 -19.66 9.69 2.35
N VAL A 100 -18.86 9.61 1.29
CA VAL A 100 -17.64 10.43 1.10
C VAL A 100 -17.90 11.94 1.08
N SER A 101 -19.12 12.38 0.75
CA SER A 101 -19.47 13.81 0.76
C SER A 101 -19.69 14.36 2.17
N GLN A 102 -19.86 13.47 3.15
CA GLN A 102 -20.15 13.83 4.53
C GLN A 102 -18.90 13.89 5.42
N VAL A 103 -17.71 13.64 4.86
CA VAL A 103 -16.43 13.61 5.59
C VAL A 103 -16.15 14.94 6.29
N GLY A 104 -15.76 14.87 7.57
CA GLY A 104 -15.43 16.04 8.38
C GLY A 104 -16.64 16.87 8.83
N LEU A 105 -17.85 16.55 8.33
CA LEU A 105 -19.06 17.22 8.77
C LEU A 105 -19.46 16.79 10.18
N VAL A 106 -20.11 17.73 10.86
CA VAL A 106 -20.64 17.56 12.21
C VAL A 106 -22.13 17.84 12.14
N TYR A 107 -22.93 16.88 12.59
CA TYR A 107 -24.37 16.98 12.65
C TYR A 107 -24.82 16.97 14.11
N LEU A 108 -25.95 17.60 14.37
CA LEU A 108 -26.68 17.47 15.63
C LEU A 108 -27.88 16.56 15.35
N ALA A 109 -28.06 15.51 16.14
CA ALA A 109 -29.22 14.63 16.08
C ALA A 109 -29.94 14.69 17.42
N CYS A 110 -31.19 15.14 17.40
CA CYS A 110 -32.00 15.32 18.60
C CYS A 110 -33.19 14.36 18.59
N PHE A 111 -33.43 13.75 19.74
CA PHE A 111 -34.52 12.82 19.99
C PHE A 111 -35.46 13.41 21.05
N LEU A 112 -36.75 13.25 20.82
CA LEU A 112 -37.81 13.69 21.71
C LEU A 112 -38.42 12.45 22.37
N ALA A 113 -38.33 12.38 23.70
CA ALA A 113 -39.13 11.46 24.47
C ALA A 113 -40.43 12.18 24.84
N ARG A 114 -41.57 11.58 24.51
CA ARG A 114 -42.89 12.13 24.81
C ARG A 114 -43.77 11.10 25.47
N ASN A 115 -44.53 11.55 26.46
CA ASN A 115 -45.66 10.78 26.93
C ASN A 115 -46.79 10.90 25.88
N THR A 116 -47.38 9.76 25.50
CA THR A 116 -48.44 9.64 24.50
C THR A 116 -49.81 9.35 25.13
N ASP A 117 -50.10 9.94 26.30
CA ASP A 117 -51.42 9.90 26.95
C ASP A 117 -52.58 9.95 25.94
N ALA A 118 -53.56 9.06 26.11
CA ALA A 118 -54.69 8.89 25.21
C ALA A 118 -55.69 10.07 25.24
N GLU A 119 -55.47 11.10 26.08
CA GLU A 119 -56.26 12.32 26.08
C GLU A 119 -55.63 13.38 25.15
N PRO A 120 -56.22 13.64 23.96
CA PRO A 120 -55.67 14.60 22.98
C PRO A 120 -55.69 16.07 23.44
N LEU A 121 -56.10 16.35 24.68
CA LEU A 121 -56.23 17.70 25.24
C LEU A 121 -55.34 17.92 26.48
N GLY A 122 -54.62 16.90 26.96
CA GLY A 122 -53.66 17.03 28.06
C GLY A 122 -52.37 17.72 27.61
N PRO A 123 -51.64 18.42 28.50
CA PRO A 123 -50.33 18.96 28.17
C PRO A 123 -49.35 17.80 27.90
N ILE A 124 -48.64 17.81 26.77
CA ILE A 124 -47.68 16.76 26.45
C ILE A 124 -46.37 17.07 27.19
N ALA A 125 -45.99 16.22 28.15
CA ALA A 125 -44.67 16.30 28.78
C ALA A 125 -43.62 15.72 27.83
N THR A 126 -42.56 16.49 27.57
CA THR A 126 -41.49 16.09 26.64
C THR A 126 -40.11 16.37 27.22
N THR A 127 -39.17 15.49 26.87
CA THR A 127 -37.75 15.64 27.21
C THR A 127 -36.91 15.48 25.94
N LEU A 128 -36.05 16.46 25.65
CA LEU A 128 -35.14 16.45 24.50
C LEU A 128 -33.79 15.82 24.89
N ARG A 129 -33.21 15.04 23.98
CA ARG A 129 -31.82 14.55 24.07
C ARG A 129 -31.11 14.77 22.76
N CYS A 130 -30.00 15.50 22.77
CA CYS A 130 -29.23 15.79 21.57
C CYS A 130 -27.83 15.16 21.66
N VAL A 131 -27.42 14.55 20.55
CA VAL A 131 -26.07 14.00 20.35
C VAL A 131 -25.42 14.65 19.15
N THR A 132 -24.11 14.83 19.21
CA THR A 132 -23.32 15.33 18.09
C THR A 132 -22.78 14.14 17.30
N VAL A 133 -23.10 14.04 16.02
CA VAL A 133 -22.54 13.02 15.12
C VAL A 133 -21.42 13.65 14.30
N ARG A 134 -20.19 13.22 14.50
CA ARG A 134 -19.02 13.64 13.74
C ARG A 134 -18.59 12.53 12.78
N VAL A 135 -18.57 12.85 11.48
CA VAL A 135 -18.05 11.95 10.44
C VAL A 135 -16.54 12.13 10.36
N MET A 136 -15.79 11.10 10.72
CA MET A 136 -14.33 11.17 10.84
C MET A 136 -13.65 11.20 9.47
N ALA A 137 -12.79 12.18 9.25
CA ALA A 137 -11.90 12.20 8.09
C ALA A 137 -10.77 11.16 8.25
N PRO A 138 -10.32 10.54 7.15
CA PRO A 138 -9.13 9.70 7.21
C PRO A 138 -7.91 10.56 7.51
N GLU A 139 -7.06 10.08 8.41
CA GLU A 139 -5.70 10.57 8.57
C GLU A 139 -4.78 9.50 8.01
N LEU A 140 -3.92 9.86 7.07
CA LEU A 140 -3.03 8.93 6.38
C LEU A 140 -1.63 9.53 6.28
N ALA A 141 -0.63 8.79 6.73
CA ALA A 141 0.77 9.21 6.66
C ALA A 141 1.70 8.02 6.46
N TRP A 142 2.76 8.22 5.66
CA TRP A 142 3.85 7.26 5.57
C TRP A 142 4.56 7.13 6.93
N VAL A 143 4.92 5.92 7.31
CA VAL A 143 5.80 5.67 8.45
C VAL A 143 7.24 5.78 7.95
N PRO A 144 7.99 6.84 8.32
CA PRO A 144 9.33 7.04 7.80
C PRO A 144 10.29 5.99 8.36
N SER A 145 11.13 5.45 7.48
CA SER A 145 12.28 4.64 7.89
C SER A 145 13.33 5.54 8.54
N ILE A 146 13.81 5.10 9.69
CA ILE A 146 14.89 5.77 10.45
C ILE A 146 16.21 5.00 10.35
N ALA A 147 16.17 3.76 9.86
CA ALA A 147 17.35 2.93 9.64
C ALA A 147 17.13 1.94 8.51
N ALA A 148 18.19 1.62 7.77
CA ALA A 148 18.12 0.58 6.75
C ALA A 148 17.67 -0.75 7.37
N GLY A 149 16.52 -1.27 6.91
CA GLY A 149 16.00 -2.59 7.30
C GLY A 149 14.99 -2.61 8.46
N ASP A 150 14.50 -1.47 8.93
CA ASP A 150 13.36 -1.43 9.87
C ASP A 150 12.03 -1.95 9.26
N GLY A 151 12.01 -2.22 7.95
CA GLY A 151 10.81 -2.67 7.24
C GLY A 151 9.78 -1.55 7.10
N LEU A 152 10.20 -0.29 7.20
CA LEU A 152 9.37 0.91 7.03
C LEU A 152 9.60 1.56 5.67
N THR A 153 8.76 2.54 5.34
CA THR A 153 8.85 3.23 4.05
C THR A 153 10.15 4.03 3.96
N PRO A 154 10.98 3.80 2.93
CA PRO A 154 12.19 4.58 2.73
C PRO A 154 11.91 6.08 2.59
N PRO A 155 12.87 6.95 2.94
CA PRO A 155 12.75 8.39 2.70
C PRO A 155 12.52 8.73 1.23
N GLU A 156 11.96 9.90 0.98
CA GLU A 156 11.70 10.37 -0.37
C GLU A 156 13.02 10.50 -1.14
N ASN A 157 13.00 10.16 -2.42
CA ASN A 157 14.16 10.16 -3.31
C ASN A 157 15.29 9.19 -2.93
N THR A 158 15.02 8.19 -2.07
CA THR A 158 15.96 7.10 -1.84
C THR A 158 16.34 6.44 -3.16
N ALA A 159 17.65 6.25 -3.39
CA ALA A 159 18.19 5.68 -4.61
C ALA A 159 18.55 4.20 -4.43
N TYR A 160 18.00 3.36 -5.29
CA TYR A 160 18.22 1.92 -5.35
C TYR A 160 19.02 1.56 -6.60
N SER A 161 20.06 0.75 -6.43
CA SER A 161 20.77 0.11 -7.53
C SER A 161 20.54 -1.40 -7.48
N VAL A 162 19.91 -1.93 -8.54
CA VAL A 162 19.62 -3.37 -8.70
C VAL A 162 20.22 -3.87 -10.01
N TYR A 163 20.49 -5.17 -10.13
CA TYR A 163 20.97 -5.75 -11.38
C TYR A 163 19.92 -6.70 -11.97
N PRO A 164 19.95 -6.95 -13.28
CA PRO A 164 19.09 -7.95 -13.90
C PRO A 164 19.08 -9.29 -13.15
N GLY A 165 17.89 -9.84 -12.95
CA GLY A 165 17.67 -11.07 -12.20
C GLY A 165 17.73 -10.93 -10.67
N CYS A 166 18.22 -9.82 -10.13
CA CYS A 166 18.25 -9.58 -8.69
C CYS A 166 16.88 -9.14 -8.19
N LEU A 167 16.47 -9.69 -7.04
CA LEU A 167 15.26 -9.26 -6.35
C LEU A 167 15.59 -8.06 -5.45
N LEU A 168 14.93 -6.94 -5.72
CA LEU A 168 14.81 -5.80 -4.82
C LEU A 168 13.44 -5.89 -4.15
N GLU A 169 13.36 -5.72 -2.84
CA GLU A 169 12.08 -5.49 -2.19
C GLU A 169 12.10 -4.14 -1.47
N ILE A 170 11.08 -3.32 -1.68
CA ILE A 170 10.95 -2.01 -1.06
C ILE A 170 9.81 -2.11 -0.04
N PRO A 171 10.11 -2.09 1.26
CA PRO A 171 9.06 -2.08 2.29
C PRO A 171 8.28 -0.77 2.22
N LEU A 172 6.96 -0.88 2.39
CA LEU A 172 6.02 0.23 2.45
C LEU A 172 5.21 0.08 3.73
N ALA A 173 5.08 1.15 4.49
CA ALA A 173 4.34 1.22 5.73
C ALA A 173 3.63 2.57 5.83
N ALA A 174 2.31 2.54 6.02
CA ALA A 174 1.49 3.74 6.22
C ALA A 174 0.62 3.56 7.46
N ASN A 175 0.53 4.62 8.26
CA ASN A 175 -0.41 4.71 9.36
C ASN A 175 -1.70 5.33 8.85
N ALA A 176 -2.81 4.69 9.18
CA ALA A 176 -4.14 5.23 8.95
C ALA A 176 -4.93 5.28 10.25
N VAL A 177 -5.66 6.38 10.45
CA VAL A 177 -6.63 6.47 11.53
C VAL A 177 -8.02 6.16 10.96
N TRP A 178 -8.75 5.25 11.60
CA TRP A 178 -10.13 4.82 11.31
C TRP A 178 -10.35 3.94 10.07
N TYR A 179 -9.47 3.99 9.07
CA TYR A 179 -9.68 3.39 7.75
C TYR A 179 -8.58 2.40 7.37
N ASN A 180 -8.91 1.44 6.50
CA ASN A 180 -7.91 0.57 5.89
C ASN A 180 -7.14 1.31 4.79
N VAL A 181 -5.89 0.87 4.55
CA VAL A 181 -5.05 1.41 3.47
C VAL A 181 -4.96 0.45 2.29
N VAL A 182 -5.14 0.99 1.09
CA VAL A 182 -4.88 0.34 -0.19
C VAL A 182 -3.57 0.90 -0.76
N PHE A 183 -2.65 0.00 -1.12
CA PHE A 183 -1.38 0.36 -1.74
C PHE A 183 -1.40 0.15 -3.25
N ASP A 184 -0.69 1.01 -3.96
CA ASP A 184 -0.52 1.03 -5.40
C ASP A 184 0.90 1.56 -5.74
N TYR A 185 1.36 1.39 -6.97
CA TYR A 185 2.49 2.19 -7.46
C TYR A 185 2.29 2.72 -8.89
N THR A 186 2.97 3.83 -9.19
CA THR A 186 3.19 4.35 -10.54
C THR A 186 4.68 4.38 -10.84
N ALA A 187 5.05 4.23 -12.11
CA ALA A 187 6.45 4.22 -12.53
C ALA A 187 6.66 5.15 -13.72
N PHE A 188 7.84 5.79 -13.73
CA PHE A 188 8.28 6.67 -14.79
C PHE A 188 9.67 6.22 -15.24
N GLU A 189 9.91 6.18 -16.55
CA GLU A 189 11.25 6.04 -17.10
C GLU A 189 11.92 7.41 -17.23
N ILE A 190 13.13 7.53 -16.69
CA ILE A 190 13.93 8.75 -16.77
C ILE A 190 14.80 8.63 -18.02
N LEU A 191 14.43 9.39 -19.05
CA LEU A 191 15.17 9.46 -20.31
C LEU A 191 16.50 10.20 -20.12
N LEU A 192 17.39 10.12 -21.12
CA LEU A 192 18.71 10.76 -21.03
C LEU A 192 18.66 12.26 -20.82
N ASN A 193 17.70 12.93 -21.46
CA ASN A 193 17.46 14.36 -21.34
C ASN A 193 16.87 14.77 -19.97
N GLY A 194 16.67 13.80 -19.06
CA GLY A 194 16.06 14.01 -17.75
C GLY A 194 14.54 14.04 -17.77
N SER A 195 13.90 13.99 -18.94
CA SER A 195 12.44 13.93 -19.02
C SER A 195 11.91 12.58 -18.55
N GLU A 196 10.69 12.58 -18.02
CA GLU A 196 10.02 11.41 -17.49
C GLU A 196 8.93 10.93 -18.43
N ALA A 197 8.94 9.64 -18.75
CA ALA A 197 7.89 8.98 -19.50
C ALA A 197 7.11 8.05 -18.58
N LEU A 198 5.79 8.22 -18.48
CA LEU A 198 4.94 7.36 -17.66
C LEU A 198 4.94 5.92 -18.20
N LEU A 199 5.15 4.96 -17.31
CA LEU A 199 5.01 3.54 -17.57
C LEU A 199 3.74 3.03 -16.89
N PRO A 200 2.81 2.37 -17.62
CA PRO A 200 1.62 1.79 -17.02
C PRO A 200 1.93 0.78 -15.91
N THR A 201 3.00 0.01 -16.09
CA THR A 201 3.58 -0.89 -15.10
C THR A 201 5.09 -0.93 -15.28
N LEU A 202 5.83 -1.20 -14.20
CA LEU A 202 7.27 -1.44 -14.29
C LEU A 202 7.51 -2.94 -14.54
N PRO A 203 8.08 -3.37 -15.68
CA PRO A 203 8.26 -4.78 -15.98
C PRO A 203 9.06 -5.52 -14.90
N GLY A 204 8.47 -6.56 -14.32
CA GLY A 204 9.07 -7.33 -13.22
C GLY A 204 8.79 -6.79 -11.82
N ALA A 205 8.04 -5.70 -11.69
CA ALA A 205 7.55 -5.20 -10.40
C ALA A 205 6.21 -5.86 -10.01
N LYS A 206 6.08 -6.22 -8.73
CA LYS A 206 4.89 -6.80 -8.13
C LYS A 206 4.70 -6.21 -6.73
N LEU A 207 3.50 -5.74 -6.44
CA LEU A 207 3.15 -5.26 -5.11
C LEU A 207 2.53 -6.41 -4.31
N GLY A 208 3.19 -6.81 -3.22
CA GLY A 208 2.65 -7.75 -2.26
C GLY A 208 2.07 -6.99 -1.07
N VAL A 209 0.78 -7.16 -0.80
CA VAL A 209 0.14 -6.56 0.38
C VAL A 209 0.30 -7.53 1.54
N VAL A 210 0.85 -7.05 2.66
CA VAL A 210 0.84 -7.78 3.92
C VAL A 210 -0.36 -7.24 4.69
N LEU A 211 -1.43 -8.03 4.77
CA LEU A 211 -2.60 -7.64 5.54
C LEU A 211 -2.17 -7.22 6.95
N PRO A 212 -2.79 -6.18 7.53
CA PRO A 212 -2.48 -5.77 8.89
C PRO A 212 -2.53 -7.01 9.79
N GLY A 213 -1.52 -7.17 10.65
CA GLY A 213 -1.63 -8.10 11.76
C GLY A 213 -2.82 -7.60 12.58
N SER A 214 -3.99 -8.22 12.40
CA SER A 214 -5.20 -7.83 13.08
C SER A 214 -4.94 -8.02 14.58
N THR A 215 -4.62 -6.94 15.30
CA THR A 215 -4.99 -6.90 16.70
C THR A 215 -6.51 -6.88 16.69
N ALA A 216 -7.07 -8.05 16.95
CA ALA A 216 -8.48 -8.37 16.90
C ALA A 216 -9.32 -7.25 17.53
N ALA A 217 -10.47 -6.99 16.90
CA ALA A 217 -11.53 -6.26 17.58
C ALA A 217 -11.92 -7.03 18.84
N ASP A 218 -11.63 -6.47 20.02
CA ASP A 218 -12.26 -6.92 21.24
C ASP A 218 -13.75 -6.62 21.13
N ALA A 219 -14.57 -7.68 21.08
CA ALA A 219 -16.04 -7.63 21.12
C ALA A 219 -16.61 -7.06 22.43
N ALA A 220 -15.78 -6.41 23.26
CA ALA A 220 -16.07 -6.01 24.63
C ALA A 220 -16.10 -4.48 24.84
N GLY A 221 -16.21 -3.67 23.78
CA GLY A 221 -16.35 -2.21 23.91
C GLY A 221 -15.12 -1.50 24.49
N ARG A 222 -13.96 -2.16 24.53
CA ARG A 222 -12.68 -1.53 24.86
C ARG A 222 -12.16 -0.78 23.64
N ALA A 223 -11.58 0.40 23.87
CA ALA A 223 -11.11 1.34 22.86
C ALA A 223 -10.46 0.62 21.66
N VAL A 224 -11.19 0.54 20.55
CA VAL A 224 -10.65 0.08 19.28
C VAL A 224 -9.48 1.00 18.96
N SER A 225 -8.26 0.46 18.85
CA SER A 225 -7.11 1.23 18.39
C SER A 225 -7.52 1.89 17.08
N THR A 226 -7.63 3.20 17.07
CA THR A 226 -8.07 3.93 15.89
C THR A 226 -6.95 4.05 14.89
N ASN A 227 -5.69 3.83 15.31
CA ASN A 227 -4.50 3.94 14.48
C ASN A 227 -4.00 2.54 14.09
N PHE A 228 -3.93 2.27 12.79
CA PHE A 228 -3.47 1.02 12.21
C PHE A 228 -2.26 1.28 11.31
N THR A 229 -1.19 0.52 11.50
CA THR A 229 -0.07 0.50 10.55
C THR A 229 -0.31 -0.59 9.52
N HIS A 230 -0.54 -0.20 8.27
CA HIS A 230 -0.64 -1.11 7.14
C HIS A 230 0.73 -1.25 6.48
N ARG A 231 1.03 -2.47 5.99
CA ARG A 231 2.32 -2.77 5.35
C ARG A 231 2.14 -3.40 3.98
N ALA A 232 3.02 -3.05 3.07
CA ALA A 232 3.16 -3.70 1.78
C ALA A 232 4.65 -3.84 1.44
N VAL A 233 4.95 -4.69 0.47
CA VAL A 233 6.30 -4.88 -0.04
C VAL A 233 6.23 -4.83 -1.55
N LEU A 234 6.87 -3.84 -2.14
CA LEU A 234 7.04 -3.79 -3.59
C LEU A 234 8.27 -4.61 -3.98
N ARG A 235 8.05 -5.73 -4.66
CA ARG A 235 9.08 -6.61 -5.18
C ARG A 235 9.40 -6.23 -6.62
N TYR A 236 10.65 -5.99 -6.93
CA TYR A 236 11.13 -5.67 -8.26
C TYR A 236 12.25 -6.62 -8.66
N GLN A 237 12.07 -7.32 -9.78
CA GLN A 237 13.10 -8.14 -10.39
C GLN A 237 13.29 -7.72 -11.85
N ALA A 238 14.37 -6.97 -12.10
CA ALA A 238 14.66 -6.44 -13.43
C ALA A 238 14.99 -7.55 -14.44
N GLY A 239 14.44 -7.48 -15.64
CA GLY A 239 14.89 -8.30 -16.78
C GLY A 239 16.14 -7.72 -17.45
N ARG A 240 16.76 -8.48 -18.36
CA ARG A 240 17.93 -8.04 -19.15
C ARG A 240 17.68 -6.73 -19.90
N VAL A 241 16.48 -6.56 -20.46
CA VAL A 241 16.10 -5.36 -21.23
C VAL A 241 16.04 -4.06 -20.41
N MET A 242 16.00 -4.19 -19.09
CA MET A 242 15.98 -3.05 -18.16
C MET A 242 17.40 -2.59 -17.81
N SER A 243 18.45 -3.32 -18.21
CA SER A 243 19.82 -3.01 -17.86
C SER A 243 20.25 -1.62 -18.35
N GLY A 244 20.79 -0.83 -17.44
CA GLY A 244 21.22 0.55 -17.66
C GLY A 244 20.09 1.58 -17.68
N ARG A 245 18.83 1.19 -17.41
CA ARG A 245 17.71 2.14 -17.31
C ARG A 245 17.59 2.74 -15.91
N ARG A 246 17.03 3.95 -15.86
CA ARG A 246 16.68 4.68 -14.64
C ARG A 246 15.18 4.91 -14.59
N HIS A 247 14.60 4.69 -13.43
CA HIS A 247 13.18 4.84 -13.19
C HIS A 247 12.92 5.65 -11.93
N ARG A 248 11.88 6.50 -11.97
CA ARG A 248 11.27 7.06 -10.77
C ARG A 248 10.03 6.23 -10.46
N LEU A 249 9.97 5.70 -9.26
CA LEU A 249 8.89 4.83 -8.80
C LEU A 249 8.17 5.53 -7.67
N CYS A 250 6.87 5.78 -7.81
CA CYS A 250 6.06 6.45 -6.80
C CYS A 250 5.05 5.47 -6.23
N ALA A 251 5.30 5.02 -5.00
CA ALA A 251 4.33 4.26 -4.22
C ALA A 251 3.21 5.19 -3.75
N ARG A 252 1.98 4.68 -3.78
CA ARG A 252 0.78 5.39 -3.38
C ARG A 252 0.08 4.60 -2.28
N ALA A 253 -0.35 5.30 -1.24
CA ALA A 253 -1.22 4.77 -0.21
C ALA A 253 -2.51 5.60 -0.21
N ALA A 254 -3.65 4.95 -0.32
CA ALA A 254 -4.97 5.56 -0.25
C ALA A 254 -5.78 4.92 0.87
N ASP A 255 -6.74 5.63 1.46
CA ASP A 255 -7.78 4.94 2.21
C ASP A 255 -8.66 4.09 1.27
N GLU A 256 -9.37 3.11 1.83
CA GLU A 256 -10.22 2.18 1.07
C GLU A 256 -11.36 2.83 0.27
N PHE A 257 -11.72 4.09 0.56
CA PHE A 257 -12.72 4.86 -0.18
C PHE A 257 -12.10 5.94 -1.09
N GLY A 258 -10.77 6.04 -1.16
CA GLY A 258 -10.05 6.96 -2.03
C GLY A 258 -10.25 8.45 -1.70
N MET A 259 -10.55 8.77 -0.45
CA MET A 259 -10.76 10.14 0.04
C MET A 259 -9.45 10.91 0.23
N LEU A 260 -8.40 10.21 0.67
CA LEU A 260 -7.06 10.72 0.91
C LEU A 260 -6.02 9.80 0.26
N LEU A 261 -5.07 10.41 -0.43
CA LEU A 261 -3.99 9.73 -1.16
C LEU A 261 -2.66 10.37 -0.80
N VAL A 262 -1.71 9.59 -0.28
CA VAL A 262 -0.33 10.02 -0.06
C VAL A 262 0.61 9.27 -0.99
N THR A 263 1.66 9.95 -1.46
CA THR A 263 2.60 9.42 -2.46
C THR A 263 4.02 9.55 -1.92
N GLN A 264 4.85 8.52 -2.13
CA GLN A 264 6.28 8.52 -1.83
C GLN A 264 7.06 8.03 -3.05
N CYS A 265 8.03 8.81 -3.52
CA CYS A 265 8.80 8.46 -4.71
C CYS A 265 10.24 8.03 -4.39
N PHE A 266 10.74 7.08 -5.18
CA PHE A 266 12.07 6.49 -5.09
C PHE A 266 12.75 6.53 -6.45
N GLN A 267 14.08 6.52 -6.45
CA GLN A 267 14.89 6.43 -7.65
C GLN A 267 15.42 5.01 -7.78
N LEU A 268 15.29 4.42 -8.97
CA LEU A 268 15.70 3.05 -9.25
C LEU A 268 16.61 3.03 -10.47
N GLN A 269 17.83 2.54 -10.30
CA GLN A 269 18.79 2.33 -11.37
C GLN A 269 19.04 0.83 -11.54
N THR A 270 18.83 0.34 -12.76
CA THR A 270 19.23 -1.03 -13.09
C THR A 270 20.65 -1.00 -13.63
N GLY A 271 21.60 -1.59 -12.91
CA GLY A 271 23.00 -1.64 -13.31
C GLY A 271 23.24 -2.46 -14.58
N GLY A 272 24.38 -2.17 -15.22
CA GLY A 272 24.94 -2.93 -16.33
C GLY A 272 26.00 -3.93 -15.88
N CYS A 273 26.38 -4.84 -16.77
CA CYS A 273 27.50 -5.77 -16.64
C CYS A 273 27.51 -6.75 -15.46
N LYS A 274 26.45 -6.80 -14.67
CA LYS A 274 26.25 -7.77 -13.60
C LYS A 274 24.84 -8.31 -13.68
N ALA A 275 24.65 -9.53 -13.20
CA ALA A 275 23.32 -10.13 -13.05
C ALA A 275 23.30 -11.07 -11.85
N CYS A 276 22.14 -11.26 -11.24
CA CYS A 276 21.98 -12.31 -10.23
C CYS A 276 21.66 -13.64 -10.90
N LEU A 277 22.37 -14.68 -10.45
CA LEU A 277 22.03 -16.06 -10.76
C LEU A 277 20.74 -16.46 -10.04
N ARG A 278 19.69 -16.84 -10.78
CA ARG A 278 18.41 -17.24 -10.19
C ARG A 278 18.51 -18.60 -9.49
N GLN A 279 17.57 -18.86 -8.58
CA GLN A 279 17.50 -20.16 -7.90
C GLN A 279 17.34 -21.29 -8.94
N GLY A 280 18.22 -22.30 -8.87
CA GLY A 280 18.23 -23.43 -9.82
C GLY A 280 18.83 -23.13 -11.19
N GLN A 281 19.24 -21.90 -11.49
CA GLN A 281 19.89 -21.55 -12.76
C GLN A 281 21.35 -22.04 -12.77
N THR A 282 21.79 -22.63 -13.89
CA THR A 282 23.18 -23.00 -14.12
C THR A 282 23.96 -21.84 -14.76
N LEU A 283 25.30 -21.87 -14.69
CA LEU A 283 26.12 -20.90 -15.43
C LEU A 283 25.92 -20.98 -16.93
N ALA A 284 25.69 -22.18 -17.47
CA ALA A 284 25.43 -22.38 -18.89
C ALA A 284 24.12 -21.70 -19.31
N ALA A 285 23.04 -21.88 -18.54
CA ALA A 285 21.77 -21.22 -18.80
C ALA A 285 21.87 -19.69 -18.70
N LEU A 286 22.58 -19.17 -17.70
CA LEU A 286 22.84 -17.72 -17.59
C LEU A 286 23.71 -17.22 -18.75
N ALA A 287 24.73 -17.97 -19.14
CA ALA A 287 25.59 -17.61 -20.26
C ALA A 287 24.81 -17.50 -21.58
N ALA A 288 23.94 -18.48 -21.86
CA ALA A 288 23.03 -18.44 -23.00
C ALA A 288 22.10 -17.22 -22.96
N GLU A 289 21.50 -16.89 -21.81
CA GLU A 289 20.62 -15.72 -21.63
C GLU A 289 21.33 -14.39 -22.00
N TYR A 290 22.63 -14.28 -21.72
CA TYR A 290 23.43 -13.08 -21.98
C TYR A 290 24.29 -13.16 -23.24
N GLY A 291 24.22 -14.26 -24.01
CA GLY A 291 25.03 -14.44 -25.22
C GLY A 291 26.53 -14.51 -24.93
N THR A 292 26.92 -15.11 -23.80
CA THR A 292 28.32 -15.35 -23.39
C THR A 292 28.56 -16.86 -23.24
N SER A 293 29.75 -17.26 -22.77
CA SER A 293 30.06 -18.66 -22.43
C SER A 293 30.12 -18.87 -20.93
N TRP A 294 29.76 -20.06 -20.45
CA TRP A 294 29.86 -20.38 -19.02
C TRP A 294 31.31 -20.24 -18.51
N LEU A 295 32.30 -20.58 -19.35
CA LEU A 295 33.72 -20.46 -19.02
C LEU A 295 34.11 -18.99 -18.84
N GLN A 296 33.60 -18.11 -19.69
CA GLN A 296 33.81 -16.68 -19.56
C GLN A 296 33.18 -16.10 -18.29
N LEU A 297 31.96 -16.50 -17.96
CA LEU A 297 31.36 -16.13 -16.68
C LEU A 297 32.21 -16.62 -15.51
N TRP A 298 32.70 -17.86 -15.56
CA TRP A 298 33.53 -18.41 -14.49
C TRP A 298 34.85 -17.64 -14.32
N VAL A 299 35.58 -17.37 -15.41
CA VAL A 299 36.85 -16.62 -15.37
C VAL A 299 36.68 -15.18 -14.91
N THR A 300 35.56 -14.53 -15.25
CA THR A 300 35.25 -13.15 -14.81
C THR A 300 34.82 -13.08 -13.33
N ASN A 301 34.57 -14.23 -12.70
CA ASN A 301 34.15 -14.35 -11.31
C ASN A 301 35.11 -15.26 -10.53
N PRO A 302 36.39 -14.85 -10.33
CA PRO A 302 37.43 -15.71 -9.77
C PRO A 302 37.14 -16.21 -8.34
N ARG A 303 36.22 -15.56 -7.61
CA ARG A 303 35.80 -15.94 -6.26
C ARG A 303 34.65 -16.95 -6.21
N MET A 304 34.11 -17.39 -7.36
CA MET A 304 32.96 -18.28 -7.42
C MET A 304 33.26 -19.71 -6.93
N GLY A 305 34.50 -20.18 -7.08
CA GLY A 305 34.88 -21.54 -6.73
C GLY A 305 34.37 -22.57 -7.75
N ASN A 306 33.73 -23.64 -7.28
CA ASN A 306 33.26 -24.73 -8.15
C ASN A 306 32.02 -24.29 -8.97
N PRO A 307 32.08 -24.29 -10.31
CA PRO A 307 31.00 -23.80 -11.18
C PRO A 307 29.71 -24.64 -11.12
N ASN A 308 29.79 -25.87 -10.59
CA ASN A 308 28.64 -26.75 -10.38
C ASN A 308 28.06 -26.66 -8.96
N ARG A 309 28.68 -25.87 -8.07
CA ARG A 309 28.23 -25.66 -6.69
C ARG A 309 28.05 -24.16 -6.43
N LEU A 310 27.14 -23.58 -7.21
CA LEU A 310 26.83 -22.16 -7.13
C LEU A 310 26.14 -21.86 -5.80
N ARG A 311 26.66 -20.87 -5.07
CA ARG A 311 26.11 -20.48 -3.77
C ARG A 311 24.83 -19.69 -4.01
N GLN A 312 23.75 -20.05 -3.35
CA GLN A 312 22.59 -19.17 -3.22
C GLN A 312 22.97 -18.13 -2.15
N GLY A 313 23.39 -16.94 -2.59
CA GLY A 313 23.68 -15.83 -1.68
C GLY A 313 22.41 -15.07 -1.29
N ASN A 314 22.57 -14.10 -0.39
CA ASN A 314 21.57 -13.08 -0.02
C ASN A 314 22.10 -11.69 -0.36
N VAL A 315 22.63 -11.49 -1.58
CA VAL A 315 23.15 -10.17 -1.95
C VAL A 315 22.06 -9.40 -2.67
N ALA A 316 21.24 -8.72 -1.86
CA ALA A 316 20.23 -7.79 -2.34
C ALA A 316 20.87 -6.44 -2.75
N ALA A 317 20.07 -5.64 -3.44
CA ALA A 317 20.36 -4.32 -4.00
C ALA A 317 21.21 -3.39 -3.11
N THR A 318 21.78 -2.35 -3.72
CA THR A 318 22.49 -1.27 -2.99
C THR A 318 21.52 -0.12 -2.74
N VAL A 319 21.52 0.44 -1.53
CA VAL A 319 20.71 1.62 -1.16
C VAL A 319 21.65 2.79 -0.90
N ASN A 320 21.46 3.91 -1.61
CA ASN A 320 22.29 5.11 -1.49
C ASN A 320 23.81 4.81 -1.56
N GLY A 321 24.20 3.88 -2.45
CA GLY A 321 25.60 3.47 -2.63
C GLY A 321 26.17 2.57 -1.53
N SER A 322 25.42 2.27 -0.47
CA SER A 322 25.80 1.34 0.59
C SER A 322 25.14 -0.02 0.36
N ALA A 323 25.88 -1.11 0.60
CA ALA A 323 25.31 -2.46 0.52
C ALA A 323 24.07 -2.51 1.43
N ALA A 324 22.89 -2.81 0.87
CA ALA A 324 21.74 -3.04 1.71
C ALA A 324 22.09 -4.26 2.55
N SER A 325 22.21 -4.06 3.86
CA SER A 325 22.28 -5.18 4.79
C SER A 325 21.10 -6.10 4.50
N SER A 326 21.33 -7.41 4.66
CA SER A 326 20.51 -8.59 4.38
C SER A 326 19.14 -8.60 5.11
N ILE A 327 18.46 -7.47 5.20
CA ILE A 327 17.23 -7.24 5.96
C ILE A 327 16.01 -7.25 5.00
N ILE A 328 16.26 -7.27 3.70
CA ILE A 328 15.25 -7.50 2.66
C ILE A 328 15.29 -9.00 2.36
N GLY A 329 14.40 -9.77 2.98
CA GLY A 329 14.32 -11.24 2.98
C GLY A 329 13.98 -11.88 1.62
N GLY A 330 14.49 -11.31 0.53
CA GLY A 330 14.47 -11.93 -0.78
C GLY A 330 15.61 -12.93 -0.94
N ALA A 331 15.32 -14.06 -1.57
CA ALA A 331 16.31 -15.01 -2.08
C ALA A 331 17.18 -14.33 -3.17
N GLY A 332 18.13 -13.50 -2.76
CA GLY A 332 18.95 -12.67 -3.64
C GLY A 332 20.13 -13.44 -4.19
N GLY A 333 19.92 -14.11 -5.32
CA GLY A 333 20.91 -14.92 -6.03
C GLY A 333 22.32 -14.32 -6.14
N GLN A 334 23.34 -15.17 -6.31
CA GLN A 334 24.74 -14.71 -6.41
C GLN A 334 24.90 -13.71 -7.57
N ILE A 335 25.39 -12.50 -7.26
CA ILE A 335 25.73 -11.50 -8.28
C ILE A 335 26.98 -11.95 -9.03
N LEU A 336 26.87 -12.04 -10.35
CA LEU A 336 27.94 -12.41 -11.25
C LEU A 336 28.27 -11.25 -12.18
N ASN A 337 29.57 -11.01 -12.37
CA ASN A 337 30.05 -10.17 -13.45
C ASN A 337 29.83 -10.90 -14.77
N LEU A 338 29.13 -10.25 -15.69
CA LEU A 338 28.88 -10.77 -17.04
C LEU A 338 30.09 -10.58 -17.96
N GLY A 339 30.92 -9.58 -17.64
CA GLY A 339 32.11 -9.22 -18.38
C GLY A 339 33.03 -8.31 -17.58
N VAL A 340 34.01 -7.76 -18.27
CA VAL A 340 34.93 -6.75 -17.74
C VAL A 340 34.19 -5.42 -17.72
N HIS A 341 34.24 -4.76 -16.56
CA HIS A 341 33.75 -3.39 -16.40
C HIS A 341 34.81 -2.43 -16.92
N TYR A 342 34.49 -1.71 -18.00
CA TYR A 342 35.37 -0.74 -18.64
C TYR A 342 34.86 0.66 -18.39
N VAL A 343 35.75 1.57 -17.96
CA VAL A 343 35.42 2.99 -17.80
C VAL A 343 36.04 3.75 -18.96
N ALA A 344 35.20 4.37 -19.79
CA ALA A 344 35.66 5.09 -20.97
C ALA A 344 36.50 6.33 -20.59
N ALA A 345 37.62 6.53 -21.27
CA ALA A 345 38.47 7.70 -21.17
C ALA A 345 37.84 8.95 -21.81
N GLY A 346 36.86 8.74 -22.70
CA GLY A 346 36.15 9.76 -23.45
C GLY A 346 36.74 9.97 -24.84
N GLY A 347 35.88 10.13 -25.85
CA GLY A 347 36.27 10.35 -27.25
C GLY A 347 36.57 9.08 -28.05
N GLU A 348 36.61 7.91 -27.40
CA GLU A 348 36.66 6.60 -28.06
C GLU A 348 35.27 6.17 -28.55
N SER A 349 35.20 5.32 -29.57
CA SER A 349 33.95 4.74 -30.06
C SER A 349 33.78 3.29 -29.63
N VAL A 350 32.55 2.77 -29.69
CA VAL A 350 32.28 1.35 -29.47
C VAL A 350 33.07 0.47 -30.46
N ALA A 351 33.29 0.94 -31.69
CA ALA A 351 34.10 0.26 -32.68
C ALA A 351 35.58 0.13 -32.24
N SER A 352 36.21 1.23 -31.82
CA SER A 352 37.59 1.20 -31.32
C SER A 352 37.74 0.33 -30.05
N LEU A 353 36.71 0.31 -29.20
CA LEU A 353 36.68 -0.55 -28.03
C LEU A 353 36.58 -2.03 -28.43
N ALA A 354 35.76 -2.34 -29.43
CA ALA A 354 35.63 -3.70 -29.95
C ALA A 354 36.95 -4.24 -30.50
N GLU A 355 37.69 -3.42 -31.25
CA GLU A 355 39.03 -3.76 -31.75
C GLU A 355 40.01 -4.03 -30.60
N ARG A 356 40.06 -3.11 -29.63
CA ARG A 356 40.94 -3.22 -28.45
C ARG A 356 40.72 -4.49 -27.65
N PHE A 357 39.46 -4.90 -27.49
CA PHE A 357 39.07 -6.08 -26.72
C PHE A 357 38.86 -7.34 -27.58
N PHE A 358 39.25 -7.29 -28.85
CA PHE A 358 39.11 -8.39 -29.81
C PHE A 358 37.68 -8.95 -29.88
N THR A 359 36.66 -8.09 -29.72
CA THR A 359 35.24 -8.44 -29.78
C THR A 359 34.57 -7.77 -30.98
N SER A 360 33.24 -7.68 -31.02
CA SER A 360 32.52 -6.91 -32.05
C SER A 360 31.71 -5.79 -31.42
N ALA A 361 31.49 -4.71 -32.17
CA ALA A 361 30.62 -3.61 -31.72
C ALA A 361 29.21 -4.13 -31.39
N ALA A 362 28.69 -5.06 -32.19
CA ALA A 362 27.40 -5.72 -31.92
C ALA A 362 27.39 -6.46 -30.57
N ALA A 363 28.47 -7.18 -30.21
CA ALA A 363 28.56 -7.88 -28.93
C ALA A 363 28.64 -6.90 -27.75
N ILE A 364 29.39 -5.80 -27.89
CA ILE A 364 29.42 -4.74 -26.87
C ILE A 364 28.02 -4.14 -26.71
N LEU A 365 27.35 -3.74 -27.79
CA LEU A 365 26.02 -3.15 -27.73
C LEU A 365 24.97 -4.11 -27.14
N ALA A 366 25.07 -5.41 -27.42
CA ALA A 366 24.18 -6.43 -26.84
C ALA A 366 24.33 -6.57 -25.33
N GLY A 367 25.51 -6.26 -24.78
CA GLY A 367 25.79 -6.20 -23.34
C GLY A 367 25.49 -4.84 -22.71
N ASN A 368 25.21 -3.81 -23.52
CA ASN A 368 24.96 -2.44 -23.08
C ASN A 368 23.69 -1.85 -23.74
N PRO A 369 22.49 -2.38 -23.43
CA PRO A 369 21.24 -1.90 -24.04
C PRO A 369 20.99 -0.40 -23.85
N SER A 370 21.45 0.17 -22.73
CA SER A 370 21.34 1.61 -22.48
C SER A 370 22.05 2.46 -23.52
N LEU A 371 23.19 2.02 -24.08
CA LEU A 371 23.87 2.72 -25.18
C LEU A 371 23.00 2.78 -26.43
N VAL A 372 22.42 1.64 -26.80
CA VAL A 372 21.56 1.49 -27.98
C VAL A 372 20.35 2.41 -27.88
N ILE A 373 19.68 2.39 -26.73
CA ILE A 373 18.53 3.26 -26.46
C ILE A 373 18.97 4.72 -26.50
N SER A 374 20.09 5.03 -25.85
CA SER A 374 20.56 6.40 -25.70
C SER A 374 20.90 7.08 -27.03
N ALA A 375 21.46 6.33 -27.97
CA ALA A 375 21.82 6.84 -29.29
C ALA A 375 20.67 6.77 -30.31
N GLY A 376 19.49 6.23 -29.93
CA GLY A 376 18.37 6.06 -30.85
C GLY A 376 18.52 4.88 -31.83
N GLY A 377 19.38 3.91 -31.53
CA GLY A 377 19.58 2.71 -32.35
C GLY A 377 21.00 2.14 -32.29
N ALA A 378 21.17 0.89 -32.71
CA ALA A 378 22.46 0.19 -32.63
C ALA A 378 23.52 0.79 -33.57
N THR A 379 23.12 1.25 -34.75
CA THR A 379 24.00 1.92 -35.73
C THR A 379 24.52 3.24 -35.18
N ALA A 380 23.62 4.07 -34.63
CA ALA A 380 24.00 5.33 -34.00
C ALA A 380 24.88 5.10 -32.76
N ALA A 381 24.56 4.10 -31.93
CA ALA A 381 25.35 3.76 -30.75
C ALA A 381 26.76 3.26 -31.09
N ALA A 382 26.92 2.52 -32.20
CA ALA A 382 28.22 2.06 -32.65
C ALA A 382 29.15 3.22 -33.07
N ALA A 383 28.56 4.28 -33.63
CA ALA A 383 29.28 5.46 -34.11
C ALA A 383 29.44 6.55 -33.03
N ALA A 384 28.61 6.56 -31.99
CA ALA A 384 28.65 7.55 -30.93
C ALA A 384 29.98 7.50 -30.15
N ALA A 385 30.53 8.68 -29.87
CA ALA A 385 31.68 8.81 -28.97
C ALA A 385 31.23 8.51 -27.54
N LEU A 386 31.96 7.62 -26.88
CA LEU A 386 31.79 7.34 -25.46
C LEU A 386 32.24 8.55 -24.65
N VAL A 387 31.49 8.86 -23.60
CA VAL A 387 31.77 9.97 -22.71
C VAL A 387 32.79 9.53 -21.66
N ARG A 388 33.66 10.44 -21.22
CA ARG A 388 34.61 10.15 -20.13
C ARG A 388 33.84 9.71 -18.88
N GLY A 389 34.29 8.62 -18.25
CA GLY A 389 33.66 8.04 -17.06
C GLY A 389 32.48 7.12 -17.37
N GLN A 390 32.10 6.94 -18.64
CA GLN A 390 30.99 6.08 -19.01
C GLN A 390 31.35 4.60 -18.79
N GLU A 391 30.52 3.90 -18.02
CA GLU A 391 30.72 2.48 -17.70
C GLU A 391 30.16 1.58 -18.80
N ILE A 392 31.02 0.72 -19.35
CA ILE A 392 30.71 -0.21 -20.44
C ILE A 392 30.98 -1.63 -19.98
N CYS A 393 30.02 -2.52 -20.24
CA CYS A 393 30.25 -3.95 -20.14
C CYS A 393 30.95 -4.46 -21.39
N VAL A 394 32.14 -5.02 -21.23
CA VAL A 394 32.86 -5.66 -22.33
C VAL A 394 33.00 -7.14 -22.03
N VAL A 395 32.67 -7.98 -23.01
CA VAL A 395 32.74 -9.43 -22.93
C VAL A 395 33.80 -9.88 -23.94
N PRO A 396 35.10 -9.92 -23.56
CA PRO A 396 36.18 -10.31 -24.47
C PRO A 396 36.12 -11.81 -24.76
N PRO A 397 36.31 -12.28 -26.00
CA PRO A 397 36.19 -13.71 -26.27
C PRO A 397 37.28 -14.52 -25.55
N VAL A 398 36.87 -15.60 -24.91
CA VAL A 398 37.79 -16.61 -24.35
C VAL A 398 38.05 -17.67 -25.41
N CYS A 399 39.31 -18.08 -25.60
CA CYS A 399 39.76 -19.08 -26.58
C CYS A 399 39.63 -18.72 -28.08
N ALA A 400 39.00 -17.60 -28.44
CA ALA A 400 38.93 -17.16 -29.85
C ALA A 400 40.05 -16.17 -30.24
N VAL A 401 41.03 -15.91 -29.37
CA VAL A 401 42.18 -15.04 -29.66
C VAL A 401 43.44 -15.89 -29.68
N SER A 402 44.15 -15.88 -30.81
CA SER A 402 45.46 -16.49 -30.96
C SER A 402 46.53 -15.40 -30.99
N CYS A 403 47.56 -15.53 -30.15
CA CYS A 403 48.68 -14.59 -30.14
C CYS A 403 49.95 -15.30 -30.63
N SER A 404 50.52 -14.84 -31.74
CA SER A 404 51.79 -15.35 -32.26
C SER A 404 52.94 -14.45 -31.79
N GLY A 405 54.04 -15.08 -31.36
CA GLY A 405 55.29 -14.39 -31.02
C GLY A 405 55.21 -13.35 -29.88
N GLY A 406 54.26 -13.50 -28.95
CA GLY A 406 54.18 -12.67 -27.73
C GLY A 406 53.69 -11.22 -27.93
N GLY A 407 53.32 -10.80 -29.14
CA GLY A 407 52.90 -9.41 -29.38
C GLY A 407 51.78 -9.19 -30.39
N ARG A 408 51.49 -10.13 -31.29
CA ARG A 408 50.41 -9.98 -32.28
C ARG A 408 49.30 -10.97 -31.99
N CYS A 409 48.18 -10.44 -31.51
CA CYS A 409 46.97 -11.22 -31.26
C CYS A 409 45.96 -11.00 -32.39
N THR A 410 45.37 -12.08 -32.88
CA THR A 410 44.32 -12.07 -33.89
C THR A 410 43.12 -12.87 -33.39
N ARG A 411 41.91 -12.39 -33.68
CA ARG A 411 40.70 -13.15 -33.41
C ARG A 411 40.59 -14.26 -34.46
N SER A 412 40.54 -15.52 -34.03
CA SER A 412 40.22 -16.65 -34.89
C SER A 412 38.78 -16.49 -35.39
N THR A 413 38.62 -16.35 -36.71
CA THR A 413 37.31 -16.33 -37.37
C THR A 413 36.67 -17.72 -37.42
N SER A 414 37.41 -18.77 -37.08
CA SER A 414 37.00 -20.18 -37.23
C SER A 414 36.26 -20.78 -36.02
N ALA A 415 35.82 -19.98 -35.04
CA ALA A 415 35.13 -20.49 -33.87
C ALA A 415 34.00 -19.57 -33.40
N ILE A 416 32.95 -19.45 -34.21
CA ILE A 416 31.60 -19.40 -33.65
C ILE A 416 30.87 -20.57 -34.28
N ASN A 417 30.97 -21.73 -33.66
CA ASN A 417 30.05 -22.80 -33.96
C ASN A 417 28.69 -22.35 -33.39
N PRO A 418 27.63 -22.17 -34.20
CA PRO A 418 26.31 -21.76 -33.68
C PRO A 418 25.74 -22.74 -32.65
N GLY A 419 26.30 -23.96 -32.57
CA GLY A 419 25.89 -25.03 -31.65
C GLY A 419 26.37 -24.92 -30.19
N TYR A 420 27.04 -23.83 -29.78
CA TYR A 420 27.28 -23.54 -28.35
C TYR A 420 26.19 -22.65 -27.72
N VAL A 421 25.09 -22.46 -28.45
CA VAL A 421 23.79 -22.06 -27.91
C VAL A 421 22.99 -23.34 -27.69
N ALA A 422 23.28 -24.07 -26.62
CA ALA A 422 22.45 -25.18 -26.12
C ALA A 422 22.53 -25.21 -24.60
#